data_AF-A0A942AMU5-F1
#
_entry.id   AF-A0A942AMU5-F1
#
_cell.length_a   1.000
_cell.length_b   1.000
_cell.length_c   1.000
_cell.angle_alpha   90.00
_cell.angle_beta   90.00
_cell.angle_gamma   90.00
#
_symmetry.space_group_name_H-M   'P 1'
#
loop_
_entity.id
_entity.type
_entity.pdbx_description
1 polymer ?
#
loop_
_entity_poly.entity_id
_entity_poly.type
_entity_poly.pdbx_seq_one_letter_code
_entity_poly.pdbx_strand_id
1 'polypeptide(L)'
;MLVLLLIAAFVLSLRQTAAQSLTEEIAQRRDIVTYYSFSGSLIPVTDEVQTAKDALKVKELYVQEGDRVEEGDALLRSSDGTRVYAAYSGTIEELYVETDDSLQPGSQIARIVDYDALEVSVDVDEYDIDAIEEGKEGEVYLNALDTTVPGTVTEIARNATTEAGVSYYPVKLEVEAAQNVRSGMSVEVSILNQQALGAVSLSLDALSYDEYNRPFVYLKDAEGKLVAEYVETGVSDGQYIEIVSGVSEGEAVYYQSNDLARFFAMQQRMMGVESR
;
A
#
# COMPACT_ATOMS: atom_id res chain seq x y z
N MET A 1 2.41 42.86 -58.26
CA MET A 1 3.49 43.10 -57.28
C MET A 1 3.00 43.33 -55.84
N LEU A 2 1.71 43.62 -55.60
CA LEU A 2 1.16 43.83 -54.26
C LEU A 2 0.78 42.53 -53.51
N VAL A 3 0.40 41.48 -54.24
CA VAL A 3 -0.08 40.20 -53.67
C VAL A 3 1.06 39.35 -53.08
N LEU A 4 2.28 39.46 -53.63
CA LEU A 4 3.45 38.74 -53.12
C LEU A 4 3.98 39.30 -51.80
N LEU A 5 3.82 40.61 -51.55
CA LEU A 5 4.21 41.25 -50.30
C LEU A 5 3.27 40.91 -49.14
N LEU A 6 1.97 40.70 -49.41
CA LEU A 6 1.00 40.26 -48.40
C LEU A 6 1.20 38.80 -48.01
N ILE A 7 1.58 37.92 -48.95
CA ILE A 7 1.91 36.52 -48.62
C ILE A 7 3.23 36.45 -47.86
N ALA A 8 4.24 37.25 -48.21
CA ALA A 8 5.48 37.33 -47.44
C ALA A 8 5.24 37.89 -46.03
N ALA A 9 4.39 38.92 -45.87
CA ALA A 9 4.04 39.46 -44.57
C ALA A 9 3.16 38.49 -43.75
N PHE A 10 2.30 37.70 -44.38
CA PHE A 10 1.48 36.69 -43.71
C PHE A 10 2.31 35.45 -43.31
N VAL A 11 3.28 35.04 -44.13
CA VAL A 11 4.22 33.96 -43.80
C VAL A 11 5.27 34.41 -42.78
N LEU A 12 5.66 35.70 -42.75
CA LEU A 12 6.47 36.25 -41.66
C LEU A 12 5.67 36.51 -40.38
N SER A 13 4.37 36.82 -40.48
CA SER A 13 3.48 36.99 -39.32
C SER A 13 3.08 35.66 -38.67
N LEU A 14 3.23 34.54 -39.37
CA LEU A 14 3.08 33.18 -38.82
C LEU A 14 4.38 32.62 -38.23
N ARG A 15 5.50 33.37 -38.33
CA ARG A 15 6.78 33.00 -37.68
C ARG A 15 6.98 33.64 -36.30
N GLN A 16 6.06 34.47 -35.83
CA GLN A 16 6.08 35.00 -34.47
C GLN A 16 4.88 34.44 -33.69
N THR A 17 5.17 33.89 -32.51
CA THR A 17 4.25 33.40 -31.48
C THR A 17 3.77 31.94 -31.56
N ALA A 18 4.68 31.01 -31.89
CA ALA A 18 4.81 29.82 -31.06
C ALA A 18 5.90 30.09 -30.02
N ALA A 19 5.74 31.17 -29.24
CA ALA A 19 6.46 31.28 -27.98
C ALA A 19 5.84 30.19 -27.12
N GLN A 20 6.49 29.03 -27.04
CA GLN A 20 6.15 28.03 -26.03
C GLN A 20 6.09 28.79 -24.71
N SER A 21 4.89 28.97 -24.17
CA SER A 21 4.71 29.72 -22.94
C SER A 21 5.40 28.92 -21.85
N LEU A 22 6.52 29.44 -21.37
CA LEU A 22 7.21 28.90 -20.22
C LEU A 22 6.31 29.12 -19.02
N THR A 23 6.05 28.04 -18.29
CA THR A 23 5.43 28.06 -16.99
C THR A 23 6.48 28.50 -15.98
N GLU A 24 6.10 29.45 -15.14
CA GLU A 24 6.89 29.91 -14.00
C GLU A 24 6.31 29.25 -12.74
N GLU A 25 7.18 28.60 -11.97
CA GLU A 25 6.84 28.06 -10.65
C GLU A 25 7.80 28.63 -9.62
N ILE A 26 7.25 29.03 -8.48
CA ILE A 26 8.04 29.50 -7.34
C ILE A 26 8.25 28.33 -6.40
N ALA A 27 9.50 28.04 -6.07
CA ALA A 27 9.86 27.01 -5.10
C ALA A 27 9.26 27.33 -3.73
N GLN A 28 8.55 26.38 -3.14
CA GLN A 28 7.84 26.55 -1.88
C GLN A 28 8.18 25.41 -0.92
N ARG A 29 8.05 25.66 0.39
CA ARG A 29 8.13 24.58 1.38
C ARG A 29 6.84 23.77 1.39
N ARG A 30 6.96 22.45 1.32
CA ARG A 30 5.85 21.50 1.47
C ARG A 30 6.29 20.30 2.29
N ASP A 31 5.32 19.66 2.92
CA ASP A 31 5.50 18.32 3.45
C ASP A 31 5.25 17.35 2.29
N ILE A 32 6.23 16.52 1.97
CA ILE A 32 6.10 15.43 1.00
C ILE A 32 6.12 14.14 1.80
N VAL A 33 5.05 13.37 1.71
CA VAL A 33 4.89 12.11 2.44
C VAL A 33 4.40 11.04 1.49
N THR A 34 5.10 9.92 1.45
CA THR A 34 4.75 8.77 0.63
C THR A 34 4.36 7.59 1.50
N TYR A 35 3.45 6.78 0.99
CA TYR A 35 2.93 5.61 1.71
C TYR A 35 3.05 4.37 0.82
N TYR A 36 3.35 3.24 1.43
CA TYR A 36 2.98 1.94 0.89
C TYR A 36 1.49 1.75 1.12
N SER A 37 0.76 1.28 0.11
CA SER A 37 -0.68 1.04 0.19
C SER A 37 -0.97 -0.41 -0.15
N PHE A 38 -1.74 -1.07 0.72
CA PHE A 38 -2.09 -2.48 0.58
C PHE A 38 -3.58 -2.67 0.79
N SER A 39 -4.21 -3.41 -0.11
CA SER A 39 -5.59 -3.85 0.08
C SER A 39 -5.62 -5.18 0.84
N GLY A 40 -6.57 -5.33 1.75
CA GLY A 40 -6.72 -6.55 2.53
C GLY A 40 -8.12 -6.74 3.07
N SER A 41 -8.22 -7.56 4.10
CA SER A 41 -9.48 -7.81 4.77
C SER A 41 -9.31 -8.00 6.27
N LEU A 42 -10.40 -7.80 7.00
CA LEU A 42 -10.47 -8.14 8.41
C LEU A 42 -10.69 -9.64 8.57
N ILE A 43 -9.91 -10.25 9.44
CA ILE A 43 -10.01 -11.66 9.81
C ILE A 43 -10.11 -11.78 11.33
N PRO A 44 -10.73 -12.83 11.86
CA PRO A 44 -10.68 -13.11 13.29
C PRO A 44 -9.23 -13.43 13.70
N VAL A 45 -8.83 -12.93 14.86
CA VAL A 45 -7.49 -13.22 15.43
C VAL A 45 -7.33 -14.72 15.67
N THR A 46 -8.42 -15.41 16.01
CA THR A 46 -8.47 -16.87 16.15
C THR A 46 -9.45 -17.43 15.13
N ASP A 47 -8.98 -18.30 14.23
CA ASP A 47 -9.79 -19.22 13.43
C ASP A 47 -8.99 -20.52 13.28
N GLU A 48 -9.10 -21.37 14.31
CA GLU A 48 -8.22 -22.51 14.47
C GLU A 48 -9.01 -23.80 14.62
N VAL A 49 -8.58 -24.84 13.90
CA VAL A 49 -9.11 -26.19 14.07
C VAL A 49 -8.28 -26.92 15.11
N GLN A 50 -8.84 -27.07 16.30
CA GLN A 50 -8.23 -27.85 17.35
C GLN A 50 -8.30 -29.35 17.02
N THR A 51 -7.18 -30.05 17.14
CA THR A 51 -7.07 -31.49 16.90
C THR A 51 -6.71 -32.26 18.16
N ALA A 52 -7.04 -33.55 18.18
CA ALA A 52 -6.66 -34.47 19.22
C ALA A 52 -5.14 -34.71 19.20
N LYS A 53 -4.49 -34.59 20.37
CA LYS A 53 -3.06 -34.86 20.53
C LYS A 53 -2.77 -36.35 20.72
N ASP A 54 -3.69 -37.06 21.35
CA ASP A 54 -3.59 -38.47 21.69
C ASP A 54 -4.81 -39.24 21.21
N ALA A 55 -4.67 -40.56 21.09
CA ALA A 55 -5.80 -41.44 20.82
C ALA A 55 -6.72 -41.49 22.05
N LEU A 56 -8.00 -41.17 21.87
CA LEU A 56 -8.98 -41.17 22.96
C LEU A 56 -10.36 -41.58 22.45
N LYS A 57 -11.19 -42.10 23.35
CA LYS A 57 -12.59 -42.41 23.05
C LYS A 57 -13.50 -41.42 23.76
N VAL A 58 -14.19 -40.57 23.00
CA VAL A 58 -15.08 -39.53 23.51
C VAL A 58 -16.20 -40.16 24.32
N LYS A 59 -16.35 -39.73 25.58
CA LYS A 59 -17.37 -40.24 26.50
C LYS A 59 -18.44 -39.21 26.83
N GLU A 60 -18.06 -37.95 26.90
CA GLU A 60 -18.94 -36.83 27.21
C GLU A 60 -18.41 -35.57 26.52
N LEU A 61 -19.29 -34.79 25.92
CA LEU A 61 -19.02 -33.46 25.39
C LEU A 61 -19.57 -32.43 26.37
N TYR A 62 -18.82 -31.37 26.62
CA TYR A 62 -19.22 -30.27 27.50
C TYR A 62 -19.66 -29.02 26.75
N VAL A 63 -19.46 -29.00 25.43
CA VAL A 63 -19.77 -27.88 24.54
C VAL A 63 -20.57 -28.38 23.33
N GLN A 64 -21.24 -27.44 22.67
CA GLN A 64 -21.93 -27.61 21.39
C GLN A 64 -21.59 -26.45 20.44
N GLU A 65 -21.96 -26.58 19.17
CA GLU A 65 -21.81 -25.50 18.20
C GLU A 65 -22.58 -24.24 18.64
N GLY A 66 -21.94 -23.08 18.49
CA GLY A 66 -22.42 -21.78 18.96
C GLY A 66 -22.08 -21.45 20.41
N ASP A 67 -21.53 -22.39 21.20
CA ASP A 67 -21.07 -22.08 22.55
C ASP A 67 -19.80 -21.24 22.52
N ARG A 68 -19.69 -20.30 23.48
CA ARG A 68 -18.45 -19.55 23.73
C ARG A 68 -17.61 -20.27 24.76
N VAL A 69 -16.31 -20.39 24.50
CA VAL A 69 -15.30 -21.01 25.36
C VAL A 69 -14.14 -20.06 25.60
N GLU A 70 -13.52 -20.15 26.78
CA GLU A 70 -12.22 -19.54 27.08
C GLU A 70 -11.11 -20.59 26.97
N GLU A 71 -9.88 -20.15 26.70
CA GLU A 71 -8.71 -21.04 26.73
C GLU A 71 -8.64 -21.77 28.09
N GLY A 72 -8.56 -23.10 28.04
CA GLY A 72 -8.57 -23.95 29.22
C GLY A 72 -9.93 -24.49 29.64
N ASP A 73 -11.03 -24.08 29.01
CA ASP A 73 -12.36 -24.68 29.25
C ASP A 73 -12.40 -26.12 28.77
N ALA A 74 -13.08 -27.00 29.51
CA ALA A 74 -13.18 -28.41 29.13
C ALA A 74 -14.11 -28.55 27.92
N LEU A 75 -13.61 -29.07 26.80
CA LEU A 75 -14.42 -29.37 25.61
C LEU A 75 -15.08 -30.75 25.72
N LEU A 76 -14.30 -31.75 26.16
CA LEU A 76 -14.76 -33.13 26.25
C LEU A 76 -14.04 -33.94 27.33
N ARG A 77 -14.62 -35.10 27.66
CA ARG A 77 -14.00 -36.13 28.50
C ARG A 77 -13.96 -37.46 27.77
N SER A 78 -12.80 -38.10 27.84
CA SER A 78 -12.55 -39.45 27.33
C SER A 78 -13.08 -40.53 28.29
N SER A 79 -13.22 -41.75 27.79
CA SER A 79 -13.66 -42.93 28.54
C SER A 79 -12.71 -43.33 29.68
N ASP A 80 -11.44 -42.94 29.60
CA ASP A 80 -10.42 -43.12 30.64
C ASP A 80 -10.42 -42.00 31.70
N GLY A 81 -11.27 -40.98 31.53
CA GLY A 81 -11.38 -39.82 32.42
C GLY A 81 -10.54 -38.61 31.99
N THR A 82 -9.70 -38.73 30.97
CA THR A 82 -8.89 -37.63 30.43
C THR A 82 -9.78 -36.52 29.89
N ARG A 83 -9.45 -35.26 30.16
CA ARG A 83 -10.17 -34.10 29.61
C ARG A 83 -9.33 -33.42 28.53
N VAL A 84 -10.00 -33.00 27.47
CA VAL A 84 -9.43 -32.11 26.47
C VAL A 84 -10.00 -30.72 26.71
N TYR A 85 -9.11 -29.73 26.74
CA TYR A 85 -9.43 -28.34 27.01
C TYR A 85 -9.31 -27.51 25.74
N ALA A 86 -10.05 -26.41 25.66
CA ALA A 86 -9.97 -25.45 24.57
C ALA A 86 -8.56 -24.87 24.52
N ALA A 87 -7.92 -24.95 23.36
CA ALA A 87 -6.59 -24.38 23.14
C ALA A 87 -6.65 -22.87 22.86
N TYR A 88 -7.83 -22.35 22.53
CA TYR A 88 -8.07 -20.96 22.17
C TYR A 88 -9.40 -20.50 22.75
N SER A 89 -9.51 -19.19 22.98
CA SER A 89 -10.78 -18.56 23.33
C SER A 89 -11.57 -18.23 22.06
N GLY A 90 -12.90 -18.34 22.10
CA GLY A 90 -13.75 -18.02 20.96
C GLY A 90 -15.09 -18.73 20.99
N THR A 91 -15.74 -18.80 19.84
CA THR A 91 -17.00 -19.52 19.62
C THR A 91 -16.72 -20.84 18.90
N ILE A 92 -17.37 -21.92 19.33
CA ILE A 92 -17.32 -23.22 18.64
C ILE A 92 -18.15 -23.10 17.36
N GLU A 93 -17.49 -22.85 16.23
CA GLU A 93 -18.17 -22.71 14.93
C GLU A 93 -18.58 -24.07 14.37
N GLU A 94 -17.69 -25.07 14.50
CA GLU A 94 -17.93 -26.45 14.07
C GLU A 94 -17.44 -27.42 15.14
N LEU A 95 -18.24 -28.45 15.44
CA LEU A 95 -17.84 -29.55 16.33
C LEU A 95 -17.78 -30.84 15.52
N TYR A 96 -16.57 -31.36 15.32
CA TYR A 96 -16.31 -32.50 14.43
C TYR A 96 -16.47 -33.88 15.11
N VAL A 97 -16.82 -33.90 16.39
CA VAL A 97 -16.80 -35.11 17.22
C VAL A 97 -18.12 -35.32 17.93
N GLU A 98 -18.52 -36.57 18.02
CA GLU A 98 -19.71 -37.02 18.74
C GLU A 98 -19.33 -37.92 19.93
N THR A 99 -20.30 -38.19 20.80
CA THR A 99 -20.10 -39.17 21.88
C THR A 99 -19.89 -40.56 21.29
N ASP A 100 -19.00 -41.34 21.91
CA ASP A 100 -18.54 -42.67 21.47
C ASP A 100 -17.56 -42.68 20.28
N ASP A 101 -17.21 -41.52 19.72
CA ASP A 101 -16.16 -41.43 18.70
C ASP A 101 -14.79 -41.84 19.23
N SER A 102 -14.00 -42.45 18.33
CA SER A 102 -12.61 -42.81 18.60
C SER A 102 -11.69 -41.92 17.80
N LEU A 103 -11.01 -41.00 18.49
CA LEU A 103 -10.09 -40.05 17.89
C LEU A 103 -8.69 -40.63 17.85
N GLN A 104 -7.94 -40.27 16.82
CA GLN A 104 -6.50 -40.51 16.71
C GLN A 104 -5.78 -39.16 16.76
N PRO A 105 -4.46 -39.14 17.02
CA PRO A 105 -3.68 -37.92 16.88
C PRO A 105 -3.92 -37.26 15.50
N GLY A 106 -4.28 -35.98 15.50
CA GLY A 106 -4.64 -35.22 14.31
C GLY A 106 -6.13 -35.25 13.92
N SER A 107 -6.97 -36.07 14.57
CA SER A 107 -8.43 -35.98 14.40
C SER A 107 -8.93 -34.60 14.83
N GLN A 108 -9.72 -33.95 13.99
CA GLN A 108 -10.32 -32.64 14.30
C GLN A 108 -11.33 -32.79 15.44
N ILE A 109 -11.32 -31.86 16.38
CA ILE A 109 -12.23 -31.82 17.53
C ILE A 109 -13.25 -30.72 17.33
N ALA A 110 -12.78 -29.48 17.22
CA ALA A 110 -13.61 -28.30 17.05
C ALA A 110 -12.87 -27.24 16.26
N ARG A 111 -13.61 -26.41 15.52
CA ARG A 111 -13.14 -25.15 14.97
C ARG A 111 -13.57 -24.03 15.91
N ILE A 112 -12.60 -23.29 16.45
CA ILE A 112 -12.83 -22.20 17.40
C ILE A 112 -12.52 -20.89 16.68
N VAL A 113 -13.49 -19.96 16.67
CA VAL A 113 -13.36 -18.66 15.99
C VAL A 113 -13.67 -17.52 16.94
N ASP A 114 -12.78 -16.53 17.04
CA ASP A 114 -13.01 -15.30 17.82
C ASP A 114 -13.51 -14.17 16.92
N TYR A 115 -14.82 -13.91 16.94
CA TYR A 115 -15.44 -12.83 16.17
C TYR A 115 -15.37 -11.46 16.85
N ASP A 116 -14.98 -11.39 18.12
CA ASP A 116 -14.88 -10.12 18.85
C ASP A 116 -13.49 -9.50 18.73
N ALA A 117 -12.46 -10.33 18.55
CA ALA A 117 -11.12 -9.89 18.24
C ALA A 117 -10.85 -10.04 16.73
N LEU A 118 -10.87 -8.93 16.00
CA LEU A 118 -10.52 -8.89 14.58
C LEU A 118 -9.16 -8.22 14.38
N GLU A 119 -8.40 -8.73 13.44
CA GLU A 119 -7.16 -8.15 12.94
C GLU A 119 -7.25 -7.96 11.42
N VAL A 120 -6.35 -7.16 10.86
CA VAL A 120 -6.25 -6.97 9.41
C VAL A 120 -5.22 -7.94 8.85
N SER A 121 -5.54 -8.56 7.72
CA SER A 121 -4.60 -9.32 6.89
C SER A 121 -4.48 -8.65 5.53
N VAL A 122 -3.25 -8.32 5.14
CA VAL A 122 -2.89 -7.79 3.81
C VAL A 122 -1.84 -8.68 3.17
N ASP A 123 -1.89 -8.79 1.84
CA ASP A 123 -0.87 -9.51 1.07
C ASP A 123 0.15 -8.51 0.51
N VAL A 124 1.41 -8.67 0.91
CA VAL A 124 2.50 -7.77 0.53
C VAL A 124 3.44 -8.50 -0.44
N ASP A 125 3.76 -7.86 -1.57
CA ASP A 125 4.67 -8.43 -2.58
C ASP A 125 6.12 -8.56 -2.05
N GLU A 126 6.87 -9.55 -2.56
CA GLU A 126 8.28 -9.77 -2.24
C GLU A 126 9.17 -8.52 -2.43
N TYR A 127 8.84 -7.61 -3.35
CA TYR A 127 9.61 -6.38 -3.54
C TYR A 127 9.38 -5.32 -2.46
N ASP A 128 8.23 -5.35 -1.80
CA ASP A 128 7.83 -4.33 -0.80
C ASP A 128 7.97 -4.84 0.65
N ILE A 129 8.06 -6.17 0.85
CA ILE A 129 8.07 -6.78 2.19
C ILE A 129 9.24 -6.31 3.06
N ASP A 130 10.41 -6.05 2.46
CA ASP A 130 11.61 -5.58 3.17
C ASP A 130 11.41 -4.19 3.80
N ALA A 131 10.40 -3.42 3.36
CA ALA A 131 10.09 -2.10 3.89
C ALA A 131 9.10 -2.16 5.08
N ILE A 132 8.56 -3.33 5.39
CA ILE A 132 7.59 -3.55 6.47
C ILE A 132 8.29 -4.28 7.63
N GLU A 133 8.07 -3.80 8.85
CA GLU A 133 8.66 -4.36 10.07
C GLU A 133 7.57 -4.56 11.13
N GLU A 134 7.74 -5.58 11.97
CA GLU A 134 6.89 -5.75 13.16
C GLU A 134 6.97 -4.51 14.06
N GLY A 135 5.82 -4.07 14.57
CA GLY A 135 5.67 -2.86 15.37
C GLY A 135 5.54 -1.58 14.55
N LYS A 136 5.66 -1.62 13.22
CA LYS A 136 5.46 -0.45 12.37
C LYS A 136 3.98 -0.02 12.38
N GLU A 137 3.75 1.28 12.56
CA GLU A 137 2.41 1.86 12.56
C GLU A 137 1.95 2.22 11.14
N GLY A 138 0.65 2.14 10.92
CA GLY A 138 -0.02 2.54 9.68
C GLY A 138 -1.45 3.00 9.94
N GLU A 139 -2.06 3.53 8.89
CA GLU A 139 -3.48 3.89 8.88
C GLU A 139 -4.27 2.80 8.16
N VAL A 140 -5.36 2.34 8.77
CA VAL A 140 -6.26 1.34 8.20
C VAL A 140 -7.59 1.99 7.91
N TYR A 141 -7.92 2.11 6.63
CA TYR A 141 -9.22 2.58 6.17
C TYR A 141 -10.19 1.41 6.05
N LEU A 142 -11.25 1.46 6.88
CA LEU A 142 -12.33 0.48 6.92
C LEU A 142 -13.42 0.88 5.92
N ASN A 143 -13.40 0.29 4.72
CA ASN A 143 -14.33 0.64 3.63
C ASN A 143 -15.80 0.57 4.06
N ALA A 144 -16.18 -0.43 4.86
CA ALA A 144 -17.55 -0.62 5.29
C ALA A 144 -18.07 0.48 6.24
N LEU A 145 -17.16 1.17 6.94
CA LEU A 145 -17.48 2.19 7.94
C LEU A 145 -17.08 3.60 7.50
N ASP A 146 -16.43 3.74 6.34
CA ASP A 146 -15.87 5.00 5.84
C ASP A 146 -15.05 5.73 6.92
N THR A 147 -14.21 4.97 7.63
CA THR A 147 -13.46 5.45 8.79
C THR A 147 -12.03 4.93 8.76
N THR A 148 -11.07 5.78 9.14
CA THR A 148 -9.67 5.42 9.31
C THR A 148 -9.36 5.17 10.79
N VAL A 149 -8.69 4.07 11.09
CA VAL A 149 -8.18 3.73 12.43
C VAL A 149 -6.68 3.48 12.38
N PRO A 150 -5.93 3.76 13.46
CA PRO A 150 -4.53 3.34 13.52
C PRO A 150 -4.45 1.81 13.56
N GLY A 151 -3.41 1.28 12.92
CA GLY A 151 -3.06 -0.13 12.99
C GLY A 151 -1.56 -0.32 13.21
N THR A 152 -1.19 -1.45 13.81
CA THR A 152 0.20 -1.80 14.09
C THR A 152 0.51 -3.18 13.54
N VAL A 153 1.60 -3.30 12.79
CA VAL A 153 2.05 -4.60 12.25
C VAL A 153 2.43 -5.52 13.40
N THR A 154 1.78 -6.68 13.50
CA THR A 154 2.00 -7.66 14.58
C THR A 154 2.69 -8.92 14.11
N GLU A 155 2.47 -9.33 12.87
CA GLU A 155 3.06 -10.55 12.31
C GLU A 155 3.37 -10.36 10.83
N ILE A 156 4.55 -10.82 10.43
CA ILE A 156 4.93 -10.94 9.02
C ILE A 156 5.18 -12.43 8.74
N ALA A 157 4.40 -13.01 7.83
CA ALA A 157 4.55 -14.41 7.48
C ALA A 157 5.96 -14.69 6.93
N ARG A 158 6.59 -15.77 7.40
CA ARG A 158 7.94 -16.17 6.93
C ARG A 158 7.92 -16.93 5.61
N ASN A 159 6.76 -17.41 5.20
CA ASN A 159 6.58 -18.18 3.97
C ASN A 159 5.75 -17.35 3.00
N ALA A 160 6.21 -17.26 1.76
CA ALA A 160 5.41 -16.71 0.68
C ALA A 160 4.30 -17.68 0.29
N THR A 161 3.14 -17.11 -0.04
CA THR A 161 2.09 -17.79 -0.79
C THR A 161 2.23 -17.38 -2.25
N THR A 162 2.21 -18.36 -3.17
CA THR A 162 2.27 -18.07 -4.61
C THR A 162 0.90 -18.31 -5.23
N GLU A 163 0.32 -17.26 -5.78
CA GLU A 163 -0.94 -17.33 -6.52
C GLU A 163 -0.75 -16.73 -7.92
N ALA A 164 -1.19 -17.45 -8.94
CA ALA A 164 -1.05 -17.05 -10.35
C ALA A 164 0.38 -16.66 -10.78
N GLY A 165 1.42 -17.14 -10.07
CA GLY A 165 2.82 -16.84 -10.34
C GLY A 165 3.35 -15.56 -9.67
N VAL A 166 2.55 -14.92 -8.82
CA VAL A 166 2.97 -13.81 -7.95
C VAL A 166 3.14 -14.34 -6.53
N SER A 167 4.28 -14.02 -5.92
CA SER A 167 4.59 -14.38 -4.53
C SER A 167 4.26 -13.22 -3.61
N TYR A 168 3.47 -13.49 -2.57
CA TYR A 168 3.13 -12.52 -1.55
C TYR A 168 3.32 -13.09 -0.15
N TYR A 169 3.55 -12.20 0.81
CA TYR A 169 3.71 -12.50 2.21
C TYR A 169 2.51 -11.90 2.96
N PRO A 170 1.67 -12.74 3.58
CA PRO A 170 0.62 -12.25 4.46
C PRO A 170 1.22 -11.47 5.63
N VAL A 171 0.74 -10.25 5.83
CA VAL A 171 1.09 -9.39 6.96
C VAL A 171 -0.16 -9.11 7.76
N LYS A 172 -0.06 -9.28 9.08
CA LYS A 172 -1.14 -9.00 10.01
C LYS A 172 -0.91 -7.68 10.73
N LEU A 173 -2.00 -6.95 10.91
CA LEU A 173 -2.01 -5.73 11.70
C LEU A 173 -3.11 -5.80 12.76
N GLU A 174 -2.72 -5.51 14.00
CA GLU A 174 -3.66 -5.27 15.08
C GLU A 174 -4.34 -3.92 14.87
N VAL A 175 -5.66 -3.90 15.03
CA VAL A 175 -6.49 -2.69 14.94
C VAL A 175 -7.51 -2.71 16.06
N GLU A 176 -7.78 -1.54 16.64
CA GLU A 176 -8.95 -1.38 17.52
C GLU A 176 -10.20 -1.33 16.64
N ALA A 177 -10.75 -2.50 16.32
CA ALA A 177 -11.90 -2.61 15.45
C ALA A 177 -13.10 -1.86 16.04
N ALA A 178 -13.66 -0.95 15.26
CA ALA A 178 -14.88 -0.22 15.64
C ALA A 178 -16.06 -1.19 15.82
N GLN A 179 -17.06 -0.78 16.60
CA GLN A 179 -18.28 -1.57 16.75
C GLN A 179 -18.97 -1.77 15.39
N ASN A 180 -19.45 -3.00 15.13
CA ASN A 180 -20.13 -3.43 13.89
C ASN A 180 -19.23 -3.80 12.70
N VAL A 181 -17.94 -4.01 12.92
CA VAL A 181 -17.07 -4.64 11.92
C VAL A 181 -17.31 -6.16 11.88
N ARG A 182 -17.18 -6.77 10.70
CA ARG A 182 -17.29 -8.22 10.51
C ARG A 182 -16.06 -8.76 9.81
N SER A 183 -15.71 -10.01 10.11
CA SER A 183 -14.75 -10.77 9.31
C SER A 183 -15.13 -10.77 7.82
N GLY A 184 -14.12 -10.69 6.96
CA GLY A 184 -14.22 -10.60 5.51
C GLY A 184 -14.47 -9.20 4.95
N MET A 185 -14.65 -8.17 5.79
CA MET A 185 -14.76 -6.80 5.31
C MET A 185 -13.43 -6.31 4.72
N SER A 186 -13.49 -5.64 3.57
CA SER A 186 -12.32 -5.11 2.89
C SER A 186 -11.75 -3.88 3.59
N VAL A 187 -10.42 -3.77 3.62
CA VAL A 187 -9.69 -2.63 4.19
C VAL A 187 -8.61 -2.16 3.23
N GLU A 188 -8.17 -0.92 3.39
CA GLU A 188 -6.95 -0.40 2.76
C GLU A 188 -5.99 0.02 3.87
N VAL A 189 -4.74 -0.41 3.78
CA VAL A 189 -3.70 -0.13 4.77
C VAL A 189 -2.67 0.78 4.13
N SER A 190 -2.37 1.91 4.78
CA SER A 190 -1.34 2.85 4.38
C SER A 190 -0.24 2.90 5.43
N ILE A 191 0.98 2.52 5.04
CA ILE A 191 2.16 2.52 5.92
C ILE A 191 3.15 3.55 5.39
N LEU A 192 3.66 4.40 6.29
CA LEU A 192 4.64 5.44 5.92
C LEU A 192 5.88 4.82 5.25
N ASN A 193 6.20 5.32 4.06
CA ASN A 193 7.39 4.94 3.30
C ASN A 193 8.52 5.96 3.53
N GLN A 194 8.34 7.18 3.03
CA GLN A 194 9.31 8.26 3.17
C GLN A 194 8.61 9.58 3.47
N GLN A 195 9.33 10.49 4.11
CA GLN A 195 8.85 11.84 4.33
C GLN A 195 9.97 12.87 4.25
N ALA A 196 9.64 14.04 3.71
CA ALA A 196 10.44 15.25 3.72
C ALA A 196 9.55 16.40 4.18
N LEU A 197 9.62 16.73 5.47
CA LEU A 197 8.77 17.76 6.09
C LEU A 197 9.37 19.14 5.90
N GLY A 198 8.55 20.10 5.45
CA GLY A 198 8.94 21.48 5.19
C GLY A 198 10.07 21.62 4.16
N ALA A 199 10.21 20.65 3.26
CA ALA A 199 11.27 20.64 2.25
C ALA A 199 10.96 21.62 1.11
N VAL A 200 11.99 22.23 0.53
CA VAL A 200 11.83 23.01 -0.70
C VAL A 200 11.38 22.06 -1.79
N SER A 201 10.25 22.35 -2.44
CA SER A 201 9.68 21.48 -3.46
C SER A 201 9.24 22.23 -4.70
N LEU A 202 9.24 21.47 -5.78
CA LEU A 202 8.76 21.87 -7.10
C LEU A 202 7.83 20.80 -7.64
N SER A 203 6.95 21.18 -8.56
CA SER A 203 6.23 20.21 -9.39
C SER A 203 7.23 19.32 -10.12
N LEU A 204 6.89 18.04 -10.24
CA LEU A 204 7.66 17.07 -11.01
C LEU A 204 7.76 17.46 -12.51
N ASP A 205 6.87 18.35 -12.97
CA ASP A 205 6.92 18.92 -14.33
C ASP A 205 8.00 19.99 -14.51
N ALA A 206 8.45 20.62 -13.42
CA ALA A 206 9.53 21.60 -13.46
C ALA A 206 10.90 20.98 -13.68
N LEU A 207 11.03 19.67 -13.41
CA LEU A 207 12.27 18.93 -13.56
C LEU A 207 12.51 18.51 -15.01
N SER A 208 13.71 18.78 -15.50
CA SER A 208 14.25 18.26 -16.76
C SER A 208 15.43 17.35 -16.49
N TYR A 209 15.73 16.46 -17.44
CA TYR A 209 16.84 15.51 -17.33
C TYR A 209 17.75 15.65 -18.54
N ASP A 210 19.06 15.59 -18.30
CA ASP A 210 20.04 15.56 -19.38
C ASP A 210 20.24 14.14 -19.95
N GLU A 211 21.13 14.00 -20.93
CA GLU A 211 21.43 12.71 -21.58
C GLU A 211 22.00 11.66 -20.62
N TYR A 212 22.48 12.07 -19.44
CA TYR A 212 23.02 11.20 -18.38
C TYR A 212 22.01 10.99 -17.24
N ASN A 213 20.75 11.36 -17.45
CA ASN A 213 19.67 11.27 -16.46
C ASN A 213 19.94 12.09 -15.18
N ARG A 214 20.68 13.20 -15.28
CA ARG A 214 20.87 14.12 -14.16
C ARG A 214 19.76 15.19 -14.15
N PRO A 215 19.09 15.40 -13.00
CA PRO A 215 18.01 16.36 -12.91
C PRO A 215 18.52 17.80 -12.89
N PHE A 216 17.80 18.68 -13.57
CA PHE A 216 18.07 20.12 -13.59
C PHE A 216 16.77 20.91 -13.80
N VAL A 217 16.80 22.19 -13.43
CA VAL A 217 15.72 23.16 -13.68
C VAL A 217 16.26 24.34 -14.48
N TYR A 218 15.39 25.18 -15.06
CA TYR A 218 15.84 26.44 -15.65
C TYR A 218 15.56 27.62 -14.72
N LEU A 219 16.59 28.40 -14.45
CA LEU A 219 16.53 29.70 -13.78
C LEU A 219 16.73 30.81 -14.81
N LYS A 220 16.34 32.05 -14.49
CA LYS A 220 16.72 33.22 -15.29
C LYS A 220 17.96 33.88 -14.70
N ASP A 221 18.95 34.14 -15.54
CA ASP A 221 20.08 35.00 -15.18
C ASP A 221 19.68 36.49 -15.11
N ALA A 222 20.63 37.36 -14.76
CA ALA A 222 20.39 38.80 -14.63
C ALA A 222 19.95 39.45 -15.96
N GLU A 223 20.29 38.83 -17.09
CA GLU A 223 19.92 39.25 -18.44
C GLU A 223 18.57 38.65 -18.89
N GLY A 224 17.93 37.82 -18.05
CA GLY A 224 16.63 37.19 -18.30
C GLY A 224 16.70 35.95 -19.20
N LYS A 225 17.90 35.41 -19.46
CA LYS A 225 18.10 34.20 -20.25
C LYS A 225 17.97 32.97 -19.35
N LEU A 226 17.38 31.91 -19.90
CA LEU A 226 17.28 30.63 -19.21
C LEU A 226 18.66 29.95 -19.10
N VAL A 227 19.03 29.60 -17.88
CA VAL A 227 20.24 28.85 -17.53
C VAL A 227 19.82 27.58 -16.79
N ALA A 228 20.38 26.45 -17.20
CA ALA A 228 20.15 25.18 -16.53
C ALA A 228 20.93 25.15 -15.21
N GLU A 229 20.23 24.93 -14.11
CA GLU A 229 20.79 24.71 -12.78
C GLU A 229 20.55 23.26 -12.38
N TYR A 230 21.63 22.52 -12.16
CA TYR A 230 21.54 21.13 -11.72
C TYR A 230 21.10 21.07 -10.27
N VAL A 231 20.21 20.14 -9.97
CA VAL A 231 19.63 19.99 -8.63
C VAL A 231 19.93 18.61 -8.07
N GLU A 232 19.94 18.50 -6.75
CA GLU A 232 19.84 17.21 -6.07
C GLU A 232 18.40 17.06 -5.56
N THR A 233 17.80 15.90 -5.78
CA THR A 233 16.42 15.63 -5.42
C THR A 233 16.31 14.58 -4.32
N GLY A 234 15.25 14.67 -3.53
CA GLY A 234 14.94 13.72 -2.46
C GLY A 234 13.60 13.02 -2.67
N VAL A 235 12.75 13.05 -1.66
CA VAL A 235 11.44 12.37 -1.66
C VAL A 235 10.51 12.96 -2.71
N SER A 236 9.76 12.10 -3.40
CA SER A 236 8.76 12.48 -4.41
C SER A 236 7.46 11.74 -4.17
N ASP A 237 6.34 12.47 -4.14
CA ASP A 237 4.98 11.91 -4.06
C ASP A 237 4.33 11.68 -5.45
N GLY A 238 5.07 11.96 -6.53
CA GLY A 238 4.61 11.80 -7.91
C GLY A 238 3.98 13.07 -8.49
N GLN A 239 3.64 14.05 -7.66
CA GLN A 239 3.20 15.39 -8.07
C GLN A 239 4.27 16.43 -7.77
N TYR A 240 4.87 16.36 -6.58
CA TYR A 240 5.94 17.21 -6.10
C TYR A 240 7.18 16.40 -5.75
N ILE A 241 8.32 17.05 -5.88
CA ILE A 241 9.62 16.48 -5.53
C ILE A 241 10.40 17.43 -4.63
N GLU A 242 11.05 16.87 -3.61
CA GLU A 242 11.99 17.56 -2.76
C GLU A 242 13.24 17.97 -3.55
N ILE A 243 13.64 19.23 -3.40
CA ILE A 243 14.89 19.78 -3.89
C ILE A 243 15.84 19.95 -2.69
N VAL A 244 16.85 19.08 -2.63
CA VAL A 244 17.87 19.07 -1.57
C VAL A 244 18.89 20.17 -1.80
N SER A 245 19.27 20.42 -3.05
CA SER A 245 20.19 21.48 -3.44
C SER A 245 19.95 21.98 -4.87
N GLY A 246 20.43 23.19 -5.17
CA GLY A 246 20.35 23.85 -6.49
C GLY A 246 19.22 24.88 -6.63
N VAL A 247 18.18 24.83 -5.79
CA VAL A 247 17.10 25.84 -5.77
C VAL A 247 16.75 26.20 -4.34
N SER A 248 16.57 27.50 -4.06
CA SER A 248 16.16 28.00 -2.75
C SER A 248 14.65 28.29 -2.68
N GLU A 249 14.10 28.31 -1.48
CA GLU A 249 12.72 28.76 -1.25
C GLU A 249 12.50 30.18 -1.82
N GLY A 250 11.40 30.37 -2.55
CA GLY A 250 11.05 31.64 -3.18
C GLY A 250 11.73 31.89 -4.53
N GLU A 251 12.62 31.01 -4.97
CA GLU A 251 13.26 31.10 -6.28
C GLU A 251 12.31 30.64 -7.39
N ALA A 252 12.33 31.34 -8.52
CA ALA A 252 11.47 31.06 -9.66
C ALA A 252 12.18 30.15 -10.67
N VAL A 253 11.56 29.00 -10.95
CA VAL A 253 11.98 28.07 -11.99
C VAL A 253 11.05 28.16 -13.19
N TYR A 254 11.58 27.83 -14.37
CA TYR A 254 10.87 27.93 -15.63
C TYR A 254 10.92 26.61 -16.38
N TYR A 255 9.79 26.16 -16.90
CA TYR A 255 9.71 24.91 -17.65
C TYR A 255 8.58 24.98 -18.68
N GLN A 256 8.56 24.01 -19.60
CA GLN A 256 7.44 23.85 -20.51
C GLN A 256 6.53 22.76 -19.97
N SER A 257 5.29 23.11 -19.64
CA SER A 257 4.27 22.12 -19.27
C SER A 257 4.12 21.12 -20.41
N ASN A 258 4.59 19.90 -20.21
CA ASN A 258 4.75 18.91 -21.27
C ASN A 258 3.72 17.79 -21.17
N ASP A 259 2.43 18.15 -21.05
CA ASP A 259 1.32 17.18 -21.04
C ASP A 259 1.26 16.36 -22.34
N LEU A 260 1.48 17.00 -23.49
CA LEU A 260 1.41 16.33 -24.79
C LEU A 260 2.69 15.58 -25.17
N ALA A 261 3.87 16.09 -24.79
CA ALA A 261 5.13 15.45 -25.15
C ALA A 261 5.36 14.14 -24.38
N ARG A 262 4.97 14.08 -23.10
CA ARG A 262 4.99 12.83 -22.31
C ARG A 262 4.00 11.80 -22.88
N PHE A 263 2.80 12.23 -23.27
CA PHE A 263 1.82 11.35 -23.93
C PHE A 263 2.35 10.79 -25.26
N PHE A 264 2.95 11.62 -26.13
CA PHE A 264 3.51 11.17 -27.41
C PHE A 264 4.77 10.32 -27.26
N ALA A 265 5.66 10.63 -26.30
CA ALA A 265 6.84 9.81 -26.02
C ALA A 265 6.46 8.43 -25.44
N MET A 266 5.42 8.38 -24.59
CA MET A 266 4.87 7.13 -24.07
C MET A 266 4.17 6.31 -25.18
N GLN A 267 3.40 6.97 -26.07
CA GLN A 267 2.79 6.31 -27.23
C GLN A 267 3.81 5.76 -28.23
N GLN A 268 4.88 6.50 -28.52
CA GLN A 268 5.94 6.04 -29.43
C GLN A 268 6.73 4.86 -28.88
N ARG A 269 6.95 4.83 -27.55
CA ARG A 269 7.53 3.66 -26.86
C ARG A 269 6.58 2.46 -26.85
N MET A 270 5.28 2.65 -26.69
CA MET A 270 4.29 1.57 -26.79
C MET A 270 4.07 1.05 -28.22
N MET A 271 4.26 1.90 -29.23
CA MET A 271 4.03 1.54 -30.65
C MET A 271 5.25 0.94 -31.36
N GLY A 272 6.41 0.81 -30.69
CA GLY A 272 7.54 0.04 -31.21
C GLY A 272 8.00 0.44 -32.61
N VAL A 273 8.11 1.74 -32.90
CA VAL A 273 8.69 2.21 -34.18
C VAL A 273 10.04 2.85 -33.91
N GLU A 274 11.09 2.04 -33.91
CA GLU A 274 12.41 2.52 -34.30
C GLU A 274 12.36 2.88 -35.80
N SER A 275 12.39 4.17 -36.14
CA SER A 275 12.71 4.59 -37.51
C SER A 275 14.13 5.13 -37.55
N ARG A 276 14.97 4.37 -38.25
CA ARG A 276 16.25 4.79 -38.83
C ARG A 276 16.16 6.10 -39.61
#